data_AF-A0A840NBZ4-F1
#
_entry.id   AF-A0A840NBZ4-F1
#
_cell.length_a   1.000
_cell.length_b   1.000
_cell.length_c   1.000
_cell.angle_alpha   90.00
_cell.angle_beta   90.00
_cell.angle_gamma   90.00
#
_symmetry.space_group_name_H-M   'P 1'
#
loop_
_entity.id
_entity.type
_entity.pdbx_description
1 polymer ?
#
loop_
_entity_poly.entity_id
_entity_poly.type
_entity_poly.pdbx_seq_one_letter_code
_entity_poly.pdbx_strand_id
1 'polypeptide(L)'
;MVITRELEGFDELIRRISLKQVPTAILSRQTAGTRGKCVIVNLPGRPSAIDICLNAVFPAVPYCLDLIGARRIEVNPDVPVDRRLPS
;
A
#
# COMPACT_ATOMS: atom_id res chain seq x y z
N MET A 1 -16.09 7.67 9.48
CA MET A 1 -14.87 7.19 8.78
C MET A 1 -14.96 5.68 8.64
N VAL A 2 -14.47 5.12 7.53
CA VAL A 2 -14.49 3.66 7.28
C VAL A 2 -13.35 2.96 8.04
N ILE A 3 -12.20 3.61 8.20
CA ILE A 3 -11.01 3.10 8.91
C ILE A 3 -11.00 3.54 10.39
N THR A 4 -10.43 2.70 11.26
CA THR A 4 -10.24 2.97 12.70
C THR A 4 -8.84 3.47 13.04
N ARG A 5 -7.83 3.15 12.21
CA ARG A 5 -6.48 3.70 12.31
C ARG A 5 -5.94 3.97 10.91
N GLU A 6 -5.28 5.09 10.73
CA GLU A 6 -4.63 5.45 9.46
C GLU A 6 -3.24 4.82 9.36
N LEU A 7 -2.82 4.54 8.13
CA LEU A 7 -1.48 4.06 7.79
C LEU A 7 -0.80 5.12 6.91
N GLU A 8 -0.52 6.30 7.47
CA GLU A 8 -0.05 7.49 6.73
C GLU A 8 1.17 7.21 5.84
N GLY A 9 2.09 6.33 6.29
CA GLY A 9 3.26 5.93 5.50
C GLY A 9 2.94 5.24 4.16
N PHE A 10 1.79 4.55 4.05
CA PHE A 10 1.32 4.00 2.78
C PHE A 10 0.92 5.12 1.83
N ASP A 11 0.20 6.13 2.33
CA ASP A 11 -0.31 7.24 1.54
C ASP A 11 0.83 8.10 0.99
N GLU A 12 1.81 8.39 1.84
CA GLU A 12 3.03 9.09 1.45
C GLU A 12 3.81 8.33 0.38
N LEU A 13 4.02 7.03 0.57
CA LEU A 13 4.78 6.21 -0.36
C LEU A 13 4.09 6.12 -1.73
N ILE A 14 2.77 5.86 -1.73
CA ILE A 14 1.96 5.80 -2.97
C ILE A 14 1.99 7.13 -3.71
N ARG A 15 1.88 8.26 -2.99
CA ARG A 15 1.93 9.58 -3.61
C ARG A 15 3.32 9.88 -4.18
N ARG A 16 4.39 9.52 -3.45
CA ARG A 16 5.79 9.72 -3.88
C ARG A 16 6.14 8.94 -5.15
N ILE A 17 5.75 7.67 -5.24
CA ILE A 17 6.00 6.86 -6.45
C ILE A 17 5.13 7.31 -7.63
N SER A 18 3.88 7.70 -7.36
CA SER A 18 2.96 8.19 -8.40
C SER A 18 3.43 9.50 -9.00
N LEU A 19 4.06 10.37 -8.20
CA LEU A 19 4.62 11.64 -8.65
C LEU A 19 5.75 11.46 -9.68
N LYS A 20 6.45 10.33 -9.65
CA LYS A 20 7.47 9.99 -10.67
C LYS A 20 6.85 9.66 -12.03
N GLN A 21 5.56 9.30 -12.06
CA GLN A 21 4.82 8.93 -13.26
C GLN A 21 4.03 10.11 -13.82
N VAL A 22 3.30 10.82 -12.94
CA VAL A 22 2.44 11.94 -13.32
C VAL A 22 2.54 13.08 -12.30
N PRO A 23 2.76 14.34 -12.73
CA PRO A 23 2.82 15.49 -11.82
C PRO A 23 1.53 15.72 -11.02
N THR A 24 0.38 15.32 -11.59
CA THR A 24 -0.94 15.46 -10.97
C THR A 24 -1.21 14.48 -9.83
N ALA A 25 -0.27 13.56 -9.54
CA ALA A 25 -0.39 12.60 -8.43
C ALA A 25 -0.62 13.28 -7.06
N ILE A 26 -0.19 14.54 -6.91
CA ILE A 26 -0.45 15.34 -5.70
C ILE A 26 -1.94 15.51 -5.37
N LEU A 27 -2.82 15.45 -6.40
CA LEU A 27 -4.27 15.60 -6.24
C LEU A 27 -4.94 14.32 -5.74
N SER A 28 -4.19 13.21 -5.67
CA SER A 28 -4.71 11.95 -5.15
C SER A 28 -5.18 12.13 -3.71
N ARG A 29 -6.36 11.60 -3.39
CA ARG A 29 -6.90 11.49 -2.02
C ARG A 29 -6.93 10.03 -1.57
N GLN A 30 -5.98 9.23 -2.05
CA GLN A 30 -5.79 7.86 -1.58
C GLN A 30 -5.47 7.89 -0.09
N THR A 31 -6.01 6.89 0.59
CA THR A 31 -5.84 6.65 2.02
C THR A 31 -5.72 5.15 2.23
N ALA A 32 -4.90 4.77 3.20
CA ALA A 32 -4.79 3.42 3.70
C ALA A 32 -5.01 3.41 5.22
N GLY A 33 -5.54 2.31 5.71
CA GLY A 33 -5.85 2.19 7.12
C GLY A 33 -6.30 0.79 7.49
N THR A 34 -6.56 0.62 8.77
CA THR A 34 -7.07 -0.64 9.31
C THR A 34 -8.45 -0.47 9.88
N ARG A 35 -9.28 -1.52 9.77
CA ARG A 35 -10.57 -1.65 10.43
C ARG A 35 -10.67 -3.02 11.09
N GLY A 36 -10.41 -3.09 12.40
CA GLY A 36 -10.25 -4.36 13.10
C GLY A 36 -9.07 -5.16 12.51
N LYS A 37 -9.33 -6.40 12.08
CA LYS A 37 -8.33 -7.31 11.48
C LYS A 37 -8.24 -7.21 9.95
N CYS A 38 -8.54 -6.05 9.40
CA CYS A 38 -8.57 -5.80 7.96
C CYS A 38 -7.73 -4.57 7.62
N VAL A 39 -6.88 -4.70 6.60
CA VAL A 39 -6.15 -3.59 5.98
C VAL A 39 -6.93 -3.15 4.74
N ILE A 40 -7.14 -1.86 4.60
CA ILE A 40 -7.83 -1.22 3.47
C ILE A 40 -6.82 -0.28 2.81
N VAL A 41 -6.59 -0.43 1.50
CA VAL A 41 -5.66 0.41 0.73
C VAL A 41 -6.37 0.91 -0.52
N ASN A 42 -6.42 2.23 -0.72
CA ASN A 42 -6.95 2.81 -1.94
C ASN A 42 -5.88 2.86 -3.03
N LEU A 43 -6.10 2.15 -4.13
CA LEU A 43 -5.21 2.11 -5.30
C LEU A 43 -5.75 3.00 -6.43
N PRO A 44 -4.90 3.42 -7.38
CA PRO A 44 -5.34 4.21 -8.54
C PRO A 44 -6.20 3.38 -9.51
N GLY A 45 -6.98 4.03 -10.36
CA GLY A 45 -7.90 3.34 -11.28
C GLY A 45 -7.26 2.79 -12.57
N ARG A 46 -6.00 3.13 -12.88
CA ARG A 46 -5.31 2.67 -14.10
C ARG A 46 -4.50 1.40 -13.79
N PRO A 47 -4.64 0.30 -14.55
CA PRO A 47 -3.92 -0.96 -14.30
C PRO A 47 -2.40 -0.78 -14.14
N SER A 48 -1.76 -0.01 -15.01
CA SER A 48 -0.32 0.24 -14.93
C SER A 48 0.10 0.97 -13.65
N ALA A 49 -0.78 1.82 -13.10
CA ALA A 49 -0.52 2.52 -11.84
C ALA A 49 -0.81 1.64 -10.62
N ILE A 50 -1.74 0.68 -10.74
CA ILE A 50 -2.02 -0.32 -9.71
C ILE A 50 -0.77 -1.15 -9.46
N ASP A 51 -0.15 -1.70 -10.52
CA ASP A 51 1.04 -2.54 -10.39
C ASP A 51 2.18 -1.80 -9.68
N ILE A 52 2.47 -0.56 -10.08
CA ILE A 52 3.52 0.25 -9.48
C ILE A 52 3.23 0.52 -8.01
N CYS A 53 1.98 0.90 -7.68
CA CYS A 53 1.62 1.27 -6.32
C CYS A 53 1.57 0.06 -5.40
N LEU A 54 0.97 -1.02 -5.86
CA LEU A 54 0.86 -2.25 -5.10
C LEU A 54 2.25 -2.83 -4.83
N ASN A 55 3.12 -2.93 -5.84
CA ASN A 55 4.47 -3.47 -5.64
C ASN A 55 5.34 -2.65 -4.68
N ALA A 56 5.04 -1.36 -4.50
CA ALA A 56 5.73 -0.53 -3.53
C ALA A 56 5.22 -0.74 -2.10
N VAL A 57 3.91 -0.87 -1.87
CA VAL A 57 3.37 -0.99 -0.50
C VAL A 57 3.23 -2.43 -0.02
N PHE A 58 3.09 -3.39 -0.95
CA PHE A 58 2.82 -4.80 -0.63
C PHE A 58 3.88 -5.46 0.26
N PRO A 59 5.20 -5.15 0.16
CA PRO A 59 6.19 -5.71 1.08
C PRO A 59 5.87 -5.49 2.57
N ALA A 60 5.20 -4.41 2.93
CA ALA A 60 4.82 -4.11 4.31
C ALA A 60 3.49 -4.79 4.75
N VAL A 61 2.68 -5.25 3.79
CA VAL A 61 1.32 -5.78 4.07
C VAL A 61 1.33 -7.04 4.93
N PRO A 62 2.17 -8.08 4.68
CA PRO A 62 2.21 -9.28 5.52
C PRO A 62 2.48 -8.96 6.99
N TYR A 63 3.47 -8.12 7.27
CA TYR A 63 3.80 -7.73 8.64
C TYR A 63 2.72 -6.85 9.27
N CYS A 64 2.11 -5.95 8.50
CA CYS A 64 0.97 -5.15 8.95
C CYS A 64 -0.21 -6.05 9.38
N LEU A 65 -0.50 -7.12 8.63
CA LEU A 65 -1.53 -8.10 8.98
C LEU A 65 -1.19 -8.86 10.28
N ASP A 66 0.07 -9.24 10.47
CA ASP A 66 0.54 -9.87 11.71
C ASP A 66 0.32 -8.94 12.91
N LEU A 67 0.66 -7.63 12.78
CA LEU A 67 0.50 -6.63 13.85
C LEU A 67 -0.96 -6.41 14.29
N ILE A 68 -1.92 -6.53 13.37
CA ILE A 68 -3.35 -6.39 13.70
C ILE A 68 -4.02 -7.73 14.05
N GLY A 69 -3.25 -8.82 14.13
CA GLY A 69 -3.75 -10.16 14.46
C GLY A 69 -4.70 -10.73 13.40
N ALA A 70 -4.51 -10.34 12.13
CA ALA A 70 -5.22 -10.88 10.98
C ALA A 70 -4.65 -12.24 10.56
N ARG A 71 -5.24 -12.84 9.52
CA ARG A 71 -4.71 -14.07 8.94
C ARG A 71 -3.38 -13.77 8.25
N ARG A 72 -2.36 -14.56 8.56
CA ARG A 72 -1.07 -14.52 7.89
C ARG A 72 -1.24 -14.87 6.41
N ILE A 73 -0.54 -14.14 5.55
CA ILE A 73 -0.50 -14.39 4.11
C ILE A 73 0.91 -14.85 3.72
N GLU A 74 0.97 -15.75 2.75
CA GLU A 74 2.23 -16.15 2.11
C GLU A 74 2.35 -15.38 0.79
N VAL A 75 3.55 -14.90 0.51
CA VAL A 75 3.83 -14.14 -0.71
C VAL A 75 4.74 -14.98 -1.59
N ASN A 76 4.37 -15.13 -2.86
CA ASN A 76 5.21 -15.81 -3.83
C ASN A 76 6.52 -14.99 -4.02
N PRO A 77 7.69 -15.54 -3.67
CA PRO A 77 8.96 -14.82 -3.77
C PRO A 77 9.39 -14.51 -5.21
N ASP A 78 8.81 -15.20 -6.19
CA ASP A 78 9.12 -15.01 -7.62
C ASP A 78 8.38 -13.82 -8.23
N VAL A 79 7.37 -13.28 -7.54
CA VAL A 79 6.69 -12.05 -7.98
C VAL A 79 7.58 -10.86 -7.62
N PRO A 80 8.01 -10.04 -8.59
CA PRO A 80 8.86 -8.89 -8.32
C PRO A 80 8.09 -7.85 -7.51
N VAL A 81 8.50 -7.66 -6.26
CA VAL A 81 8.06 -6.54 -5.41
C VAL A 81 9.25 -5.62 -5.17
N ASP A 82 9.01 -4.32 -4.99
CA ASP A 82 10.10 -3.37 -4.75
C ASP A 82 10.66 -3.57 -3.34
N ARG A 83 11.67 -4.45 -3.21
CA ARG A 83 12.32 -4.80 -1.94
C ARG A 83 13.30 -3.74 -1.42
N ARG A 84 13.40 -2.57 -2.08
CA ARG A 84 14.34 -1.50 -1.66
C ARG A 84 13.82 -0.66 -0.48
N LEU A 85 12.70 -1.03 0.13
CA LEU A 85 12.16 -0.37 1.31
C LEU A 85 12.80 -0.96 2.58
N PRO A 86 13.26 -0.12 3.53
CA PRO A 86 13.92 -0.58 4.73
C PRO A 86 12.92 -1.39 5.60
N SER A 87 13.40 -2.53 6.09
CA SER A 87 12.75 -3.39 7.10
C SER A 87 12.60 -2.68 8.43
#